data_AF-A0A9D9C4G7-F1
#
_entry.id   AF-A0A9D9C4G7-F1
#
_cell.length_a   1.000
_cell.length_b   1.000
_cell.length_c   1.000
_cell.angle_alpha   90.00
_cell.angle_beta   90.00
_cell.angle_gamma   90.00
#
_symmetry.space_group_name_H-M   'P 1'
#
loop_
_entity.id
_entity.type
_entity.pdbx_description
1 polymer ?
#
loop_
_entity_poly.entity_id
_entity_poly.type
_entity_poly.pdbx_seq_one_letter_code
_entity_poly.pdbx_strand_id
1 'polypeptide(L)'
;MEQIINIIAKEFGLVLRNVKNTVNLLEEGATVPFISRYRKEMTGSMNEVTIAAIAERVAELKEIAKRREYVISVIESQNALTDELRQRLEQSWDKTEIEDIYLPFKPKRRTRAEVARQLGLEPLAKVIMSQNGRPIDARRWVKGEVKDEEQAINGAKDIIAEWVSEDSRSRTRLRRNFSRTAIISSRVVKGKEWEGQKYRDWFDFSEPLRRCPAHRLLAMRRGEDEGVLKVSITPADDAEEQIARLYVKSNGEASEYVAQAVHDAYKRLLLPSIENEFAAESKRVADAEAISIFTRNLRQLLLTSPLGRKRVLAIDPGFRTGCKVVCLSEQGDLLEHSTIYPHATDQERVVARYEIEEMVERHEIQAIAIGRGTAGRETKDFIDSLRLSGIAVHMVNEDGASVYSASEVAREEFPDKDVTVRGAVSIGRRLIDPLAELVKIDPKSIGVGQYQHDVDQTMLRKGLDQTVESCVNSVGVNLNTASKELLSYVSGIGPQLARRIVD
;
A
#
# COMPACT_ATOMS: atom_id res chain seq x y z
N MET A 1 7.86 25.53 -8.58
CA MET A 1 7.59 25.48 -7.11
C MET A 1 6.38 26.30 -6.72
N GLU A 2 6.30 27.59 -7.08
CA GLU A 2 5.22 28.48 -6.66
C GLU A 2 3.80 27.97 -7.02
N GLN A 3 3.62 27.40 -8.22
CA GLN A 3 2.35 26.76 -8.61
C GLN A 3 1.97 25.57 -7.71
N ILE A 4 2.94 24.73 -7.32
CA ILE A 4 2.73 23.60 -6.41
C ILE A 4 2.21 24.10 -5.06
N ILE A 5 2.84 25.14 -4.51
CA ILE A 5 2.44 25.74 -3.23
C ILE A 5 1.01 26.30 -3.31
N ASN A 6 0.65 26.97 -4.42
CA ASN A 6 -0.71 27.48 -4.64
C ASN A 6 -1.76 26.36 -4.71
N ILE A 7 -1.43 25.26 -5.40
CA ILE A 7 -2.31 24.08 -5.49
C ILE A 7 -2.56 23.51 -4.09
N ILE A 8 -1.50 23.27 -3.33
CA ILE A 8 -1.61 22.72 -1.97
C ILE A 8 -2.40 23.66 -1.05
N ALA A 9 -2.13 24.97 -1.08
CA ALA A 9 -2.88 25.93 -0.28
C ALA A 9 -4.39 25.89 -0.58
N LYS A 10 -4.76 25.75 -1.86
CA LYS A 10 -6.16 25.64 -2.27
C LYS A 10 -6.79 24.30 -1.90
N GLU A 11 -6.10 23.19 -2.16
CA GLU A 11 -6.59 21.82 -1.89
C GLU A 11 -6.84 21.58 -0.40
N PHE A 12 -5.92 22.04 0.45
CA PHE A 12 -6.01 21.86 1.90
C PHE A 12 -6.75 23.00 2.62
N GLY A 13 -7.16 24.06 1.90
CA GLY A 13 -7.79 25.23 2.49
C GLY A 13 -6.88 25.98 3.48
N LEU A 14 -5.57 25.99 3.23
CA LEU A 14 -4.55 26.55 4.12
C LEU A 14 -4.07 27.92 3.63
N VAL A 15 -3.60 28.74 4.57
CA VAL A 15 -2.99 30.03 4.24
C VAL A 15 -1.72 29.83 3.44
N LEU A 16 -1.62 30.49 2.28
CA LEU A 16 -0.51 30.33 1.33
C LEU A 16 0.88 30.51 1.97
N ARG A 17 1.01 31.54 2.82
CA ARG A 17 2.26 31.82 3.55
C ARG A 17 2.70 30.64 4.43
N ASN A 18 1.75 29.99 5.10
CA ASN A 18 2.03 28.89 6.00
C ASN A 18 2.48 27.66 5.22
N VAL A 19 1.80 27.35 4.10
CA VAL A 19 2.21 26.25 3.21
C VAL A 19 3.60 26.52 2.65
N LYS A 20 3.87 27.74 2.16
CA LYS A 20 5.19 28.11 1.65
C LYS A 20 6.30 27.89 2.70
N ASN A 21 6.08 28.34 3.93
CA ASN A 21 7.04 28.15 5.02
C ASN A 21 7.25 26.66 5.34
N THR A 22 6.17 25.87 5.41
CA THR A 22 6.26 24.42 5.63
C THR A 22 7.06 23.73 4.52
N VAL A 23 6.79 24.05 3.26
CA VAL A 23 7.51 23.47 2.12
C VAL A 23 9.00 23.84 2.16
N ASN A 24 9.33 25.10 2.42
CA ASN A 24 10.73 25.53 2.56
C ASN A 24 11.46 24.77 3.67
N LEU A 25 10.84 24.63 4.85
CA LEU A 25 11.43 23.87 5.96
C LEU A 25 11.68 22.40 5.58
N LEU A 26 10.74 21.77 4.88
CA LEU A 26 10.91 20.40 4.39
C LEU A 26 12.05 20.30 3.36
N GLU A 27 12.20 21.29 2.47
CA GLU A 27 13.29 21.34 1.49
C GLU A 27 14.67 21.60 2.14
N GLU A 28 14.70 22.31 3.27
CA GLU A 28 15.89 22.51 4.11
C GLU A 28 16.24 21.25 4.94
N GLY A 29 15.44 20.18 4.84
CA GLY A 29 15.66 18.91 5.54
C GLY A 29 15.07 18.84 6.94
N ALA A 30 14.23 19.79 7.33
CA ALA A 30 13.51 19.71 8.60
C ALA A 30 12.49 18.56 8.57
N THR A 31 12.43 17.78 9.64
CA THR A 31 11.53 16.64 9.76
C THR A 31 10.10 17.08 10.13
N VAL A 32 9.12 16.21 9.89
CA VAL A 32 7.72 16.47 10.28
C VAL A 32 7.58 16.71 11.80
N PRO A 33 8.15 15.88 12.70
CA PRO A 33 8.09 16.15 14.14
C PRO A 33 8.78 17.45 14.55
N PHE A 34 9.88 17.83 13.88
CA PHE A 34 10.57 19.09 14.18
C PHE A 34 9.70 20.29 13.83
N ILE A 35 9.10 20.30 12.63
CA ILE A 35 8.26 21.39 12.16
C ILE A 35 7.02 21.54 13.05
N SER A 36 6.32 20.44 13.34
CA SER A 36 5.09 20.45 14.15
C SER A 36 5.32 20.98 15.58
N ARG A 37 6.50 20.71 16.14
CA ARG A 37 6.84 21.05 17.53
C ARG A 37 7.48 22.43 17.67
N TYR A 38 8.45 22.76 16.81
CA TYR A 38 9.34 23.92 16.99
C TYR A 38 9.16 25.02 15.95
N ARG A 39 8.27 24.86 14.97
CA ARG A 39 8.02 25.87 13.91
C ARG A 39 6.54 26.26 13.79
N LYS A 40 5.76 26.09 14.87
CA LYS A 40 4.31 26.35 14.92
C LYS A 40 3.94 27.74 14.41
N GLU A 41 4.63 28.79 14.83
CA GLU A 41 4.31 30.16 14.41
C GLU A 41 4.52 30.38 12.91
N MET A 42 5.57 29.75 12.34
CA MET A 42 5.87 29.85 10.92
C MET A 42 4.89 29.09 10.04
N THR A 43 4.29 28.01 10.56
CA THR A 43 3.38 27.12 9.82
C THR A 43 1.91 27.33 10.18
N GLY A 44 1.57 28.28 11.06
CA GLY A 44 0.21 28.48 11.54
C GLY A 44 -0.32 27.34 12.41
N SER A 45 0.57 26.71 13.19
CA SER A 45 0.26 25.63 14.13
C SER A 45 -0.31 24.36 13.49
N MET A 46 0.12 24.04 12.26
CA MET A 46 -0.20 22.76 11.63
C MET A 46 0.31 21.57 12.47
N ASN A 47 -0.50 20.53 12.56
CA ASN A 47 -0.11 19.27 13.21
C ASN A 47 0.70 18.36 12.25
N GLU A 48 1.28 17.29 12.80
CA GLU A 48 2.09 16.32 12.05
C GLU A 48 1.34 15.70 10.88
N VAL A 49 0.05 15.40 11.05
CA VAL A 49 -0.80 14.81 10.00
C VAL A 49 -0.88 15.75 8.79
N THR A 50 -1.11 17.04 9.04
CA THR A 50 -1.22 18.05 7.97
C THR A 50 0.13 18.25 7.27
N ILE A 51 1.22 18.35 8.04
CA ILE A 51 2.57 18.55 7.49
C ILE A 51 3.00 17.33 6.65
N ALA A 52 2.73 16.11 7.11
CA ALA A 52 3.01 14.89 6.36
C ALA A 52 2.22 14.82 5.06
N ALA A 53 0.92 15.18 5.09
CA ALA A 53 0.09 15.23 3.88
C ALA A 53 0.59 16.28 2.87
N ILE A 54 1.07 17.44 3.35
CA ILE A 54 1.74 18.43 2.49
C ILE A 54 3.01 17.85 1.88
N ALA A 55 3.88 17.20 2.67
CA ALA A 55 5.12 16.62 2.16
C ALA A 55 4.85 15.57 1.05
N GLU A 56 3.86 14.72 1.25
CA GLU A 56 3.43 13.73 0.27
C GLU A 56 2.88 14.38 -1.01
N ARG A 57 1.98 15.36 -0.87
CA ARG A 57 1.41 16.05 -2.02
C ARG A 57 2.44 16.86 -2.81
N VAL A 58 3.42 17.47 -2.13
CA VAL A 58 4.56 18.13 -2.80
C VAL A 58 5.34 17.13 -3.64
N ALA A 59 5.65 15.95 -3.08
CA ALA A 59 6.40 14.92 -3.80
C ALA A 59 5.63 14.45 -5.04
N GLU A 60 4.32 14.20 -4.91
CA GLU A 60 3.46 13.80 -6.03
C GLU A 60 3.41 14.86 -7.13
N LEU A 61 3.18 16.14 -6.78
CA LEU A 61 3.12 17.23 -7.74
C LEU A 61 4.48 17.47 -8.43
N LYS A 62 5.60 17.24 -7.73
CA LYS A 62 6.94 17.25 -8.34
C LYS A 62 7.09 16.14 -9.39
N GLU A 63 6.61 14.94 -9.12
CA GLU A 63 6.64 13.84 -10.10
C GLU A 63 5.73 14.11 -11.31
N ILE A 64 4.55 14.71 -11.10
CA ILE A 64 3.67 15.17 -12.18
C ILE A 64 4.39 16.21 -13.05
N ALA A 65 5.06 17.19 -12.44
CA ALA A 65 5.80 18.22 -13.16
C ALA A 65 6.95 17.62 -14.00
N LYS A 66 7.75 16.72 -13.43
CA LYS A 66 8.81 16.01 -14.17
C LYS A 66 8.24 15.19 -15.34
N ARG A 67 7.13 14.50 -15.11
CA ARG A 67 6.47 13.69 -16.15
C ARG A 67 5.97 14.56 -17.29
N ARG A 68 5.36 15.71 -16.98
CA ARG A 68 4.93 16.70 -17.96
C ARG A 68 6.10 17.20 -18.81
N GLU A 69 7.22 17.59 -18.20
CA GLU A 69 8.42 18.05 -18.91
C GLU A 69 8.94 16.97 -19.88
N TYR A 70 8.97 15.71 -19.42
CA TYR A 70 9.33 14.58 -20.28
C TYR A 70 8.37 14.46 -21.48
N VAL A 71 7.05 14.50 -21.26
CA VAL A 71 6.06 14.39 -22.34
C VAL A 71 6.24 15.53 -23.36
N ILE A 72 6.40 16.77 -22.91
CA ILE A 72 6.65 17.92 -23.78
C ILE A 72 7.88 17.66 -24.67
N SER A 73 9.00 17.24 -24.08
CA SER A 73 10.24 16.99 -24.85
C SER A 73 10.09 15.87 -25.89
N VAL A 74 9.32 14.82 -25.60
CA VAL A 74 9.07 13.74 -26.57
C VAL A 74 8.25 14.26 -27.76
N ILE A 75 7.18 15.01 -27.49
CA ILE A 75 6.32 15.55 -28.55
C ILE A 75 7.08 16.58 -29.41
N GLU A 76 7.90 17.40 -28.77
CA GLU A 76 8.78 18.38 -29.43
C GLU A 76 9.80 17.68 -30.35
N SER A 77 10.43 16.59 -29.90
CA SER A 77 11.37 15.80 -30.70
C SER A 77 10.76 15.20 -31.98
N GLN A 78 9.44 15.03 -32.00
CA GLN A 78 8.68 14.53 -33.16
C GLN A 78 8.17 15.66 -34.07
N ASN A 79 8.51 16.92 -33.78
CA ASN A 79 7.98 18.11 -34.45
C ASN A 79 6.44 18.19 -34.46
N ALA A 80 5.80 17.64 -33.44
CA ALA A 80 4.34 17.56 -33.32
C ALA A 80 3.76 18.47 -32.23
N LEU A 81 4.60 19.24 -31.54
CA LEU A 81 4.20 20.10 -30.43
C LEU A 81 3.62 21.42 -30.95
N THR A 82 2.30 21.52 -31.01
CA THR A 82 1.60 22.77 -31.32
C THR A 82 1.53 23.68 -30.09
N ASP A 83 1.33 24.99 -30.30
CA ASP A 83 1.16 25.96 -29.21
C ASP A 83 -0.02 25.60 -28.30
N GLU A 84 -1.12 25.11 -28.88
CA GLU A 84 -2.29 24.62 -28.13
C GLU A 84 -1.94 23.42 -27.24
N LEU A 85 -1.22 22.43 -27.77
CA LEU A 85 -0.78 21.25 -27.01
C LEU A 85 0.21 21.63 -25.90
N ARG A 86 1.14 22.54 -26.19
CA ARG A 86 2.10 23.07 -25.21
C ARG A 86 1.36 23.74 -24.06
N GLN A 87 0.47 24.68 -24.36
CA GLN A 87 -0.29 25.40 -23.35
C GLN A 87 -1.14 24.46 -22.49
N ARG A 88 -1.80 23.47 -23.11
CA ARG A 88 -2.62 22.48 -22.41
C ARG A 88 -1.77 21.61 -21.47
N LEU A 89 -0.61 21.14 -21.92
CA LEU A 89 0.32 20.37 -21.07
C LEU A 89 0.84 21.22 -19.91
N GLU A 90 1.37 22.41 -20.17
CA GLU A 90 1.94 23.32 -19.15
C GLU A 90 0.94 23.68 -18.04
N GLN A 91 -0.35 23.78 -18.37
CA GLN A 91 -1.40 24.08 -17.41
C GLN A 91 -1.93 22.84 -16.66
N SER A 92 -1.68 21.63 -17.18
CA SER A 92 -2.21 20.40 -16.59
C SER A 92 -1.41 19.95 -15.36
N TRP A 93 -2.16 19.59 -14.32
CA TRP A 93 -1.69 18.93 -13.10
C TRP A 93 -2.39 17.59 -12.87
N ASP A 94 -3.15 17.13 -13.88
CA ASP A 94 -3.78 15.83 -13.88
C ASP A 94 -2.86 14.84 -14.61
N LYS A 95 -2.33 13.88 -13.86
CA LYS A 95 -1.46 12.83 -14.40
C LYS A 95 -2.15 12.07 -15.54
N THR A 96 -3.45 11.80 -15.42
CA THR A 96 -4.20 11.04 -16.42
C THR A 96 -4.36 11.85 -17.70
N GLU A 97 -4.61 13.15 -17.61
CA GLU A 97 -4.66 14.00 -18.80
C GLU A 97 -3.31 14.06 -19.52
N ILE A 98 -2.22 14.19 -18.77
CA ILE A 98 -0.85 14.21 -19.33
C ILE A 98 -0.55 12.90 -20.07
N GLU A 99 -0.89 11.74 -19.49
CA GLU A 99 -0.70 10.44 -20.15
C GLU A 99 -1.58 10.26 -21.39
N ASP A 100 -2.82 10.75 -21.37
CA ASP A 100 -3.72 10.71 -22.53
C ASP A 100 -3.19 11.55 -23.69
N ILE A 101 -2.67 12.76 -23.41
CA ILE A 101 -2.03 13.60 -24.42
C ILE A 101 -0.77 12.92 -24.97
N TYR A 102 -0.02 12.24 -24.11
CA TYR A 102 1.21 11.54 -24.49
C TYR A 102 0.96 10.30 -25.36
N LEU A 103 -0.17 9.62 -25.19
CA LEU A 103 -0.44 8.30 -25.74
C LEU A 103 -0.20 8.17 -27.27
N PRO A 104 -0.62 9.11 -28.14
CA PRO A 104 -0.36 9.04 -29.57
C PRO A 104 1.12 9.15 -29.96
N PHE A 105 1.93 9.80 -29.11
CA PHE A 105 3.34 10.09 -29.34
C PHE A 105 4.27 9.08 -28.66
N LYS A 106 3.71 8.19 -27.85
CA LYS A 106 4.47 7.15 -27.16
C LYS A 106 5.13 6.22 -28.19
N PRO A 107 6.43 5.91 -28.07
CA PRO A 107 7.07 4.91 -28.92
C PRO A 107 6.35 3.56 -28.79
N LYS A 108 5.91 3.01 -29.91
CA LYS A 108 5.10 1.80 -29.98
C LYS A 108 5.92 0.61 -30.49
N ARG A 109 5.56 -0.59 -30.02
CA ARG A 109 6.06 -1.87 -30.57
C ARG A 109 5.15 -2.25 -31.72
N ARG A 110 5.69 -2.89 -32.77
CA ARG A 110 5.00 -3.37 -33.99
C ARG A 110 3.52 -3.77 -33.75
N THR A 111 2.59 -2.80 -33.78
CA THR A 111 1.15 -3.01 -33.61
C THR A 111 0.49 -3.37 -34.93
N ARG A 112 -0.76 -3.85 -34.91
CA ARG A 112 -1.55 -4.06 -36.14
C ARG A 112 -1.69 -2.76 -36.94
N ALA A 113 -1.96 -1.65 -36.26
CA ALA A 113 -2.06 -0.34 -36.88
C ALA A 113 -0.72 0.14 -37.45
N GLU A 114 0.40 -0.06 -36.75
CA GLU A 114 1.73 0.27 -37.27
C GLU A 114 2.10 -0.55 -38.51
N VAL A 115 1.81 -1.86 -38.51
CA VAL A 115 2.00 -2.71 -39.68
C VAL A 115 1.15 -2.19 -40.84
N ALA A 116 -0.11 -1.84 -40.60
CA ALA A 116 -0.97 -1.26 -41.62
C ALA A 116 -0.45 0.10 -42.14
N ARG A 117 0.12 0.95 -41.28
CA ARG A 117 0.78 2.21 -41.70
C ARG A 117 2.01 1.96 -42.56
N GLN A 118 2.84 0.98 -42.21
CA GLN A 118 4.00 0.58 -43.01
C GLN A 118 3.60 0.06 -44.40
N LEU A 119 2.42 -0.57 -44.51
CA LEU A 119 1.82 -0.98 -45.78
C LEU A 119 1.14 0.17 -46.54
N GLY A 120 1.19 1.40 -46.04
CA GLY A 120 0.64 2.58 -46.71
C GLY A 120 -0.90 2.67 -46.66
N LEU A 121 -1.55 2.03 -45.68
CA LEU A 121 -3.01 1.99 -45.56
C LEU A 121 -3.63 3.18 -44.79
N GLU A 122 -2.81 4.06 -44.22
CA GLU A 122 -3.31 5.23 -43.48
C GLU A 122 -4.19 6.18 -44.32
N PRO A 123 -3.86 6.48 -45.60
CA PRO A 123 -4.76 7.27 -46.45
C PRO A 123 -6.13 6.62 -46.63
N LEU A 124 -6.20 5.28 -46.74
CA LEU A 124 -7.47 4.55 -46.81
C LEU A 124 -8.26 4.68 -45.51
N ALA A 125 -7.59 4.58 -44.36
CA ALA A 125 -8.20 4.81 -43.05
C ALA A 125 -8.79 6.23 -42.93
N LYS A 126 -8.10 7.28 -43.43
CA LYS A 126 -8.62 8.66 -43.47
C LYS A 126 -9.87 8.78 -44.35
N VAL A 127 -9.88 8.12 -45.51
CA VAL A 127 -11.05 8.09 -46.42
C VAL A 127 -12.24 7.43 -45.73
N ILE A 128 -12.06 6.24 -45.14
CA ILE A 128 -13.12 5.53 -44.41
C ILE A 128 -13.65 6.39 -43.26
N MET A 129 -12.75 6.95 -42.45
CA MET A 129 -13.12 7.75 -41.27
C MET A 129 -13.89 9.03 -41.62
N SER A 130 -13.65 9.61 -42.81
CA SER A 130 -14.36 10.81 -43.27
C SER A 130 -15.84 10.59 -43.53
N GLN A 131 -16.25 9.35 -43.88
CA GLN A 131 -17.65 8.98 -44.14
C GLN A 131 -18.38 9.88 -45.17
N ASN A 132 -17.66 10.36 -46.18
CA ASN A 132 -18.16 11.31 -47.20
C ASN A 132 -19.22 10.73 -48.20
N GLY A 133 -19.81 9.58 -47.92
CA GLY A 133 -20.88 8.96 -48.74
C GLY A 133 -20.45 8.38 -50.08
N ARG A 134 -19.14 8.34 -50.38
CA ARG A 134 -18.60 7.69 -51.59
C ARG A 134 -18.34 6.20 -51.32
N PRO A 135 -18.55 5.30 -52.30
CA PRO A 135 -18.13 3.90 -52.20
C PRO A 135 -16.64 3.79 -51.90
N ILE A 136 -16.26 2.81 -51.07
CA ILE A 136 -14.86 2.58 -50.70
C ILE A 136 -14.21 1.65 -51.73
N ASP A 137 -13.49 2.22 -52.69
CA ASP A 137 -12.67 1.46 -53.65
C ASP A 137 -11.27 1.22 -53.07
N ALA A 138 -11.02 0.03 -52.50
CA ALA A 138 -9.75 -0.31 -51.87
C ALA A 138 -8.72 -0.87 -52.87
N ARG A 139 -9.07 -1.09 -54.15
CA ARG A 139 -8.18 -1.69 -55.17
C ARG A 139 -6.86 -0.97 -55.32
N ARG A 140 -6.86 0.35 -55.15
CA ARG A 140 -5.66 1.19 -55.29
C ARG A 140 -4.59 0.89 -54.23
N TRP A 141 -4.98 0.24 -53.13
CA TRP A 141 -4.12 -0.16 -52.01
C TRP A 141 -3.74 -1.64 -52.04
N VAL A 142 -4.24 -2.43 -52.99
CA VAL A 142 -3.86 -3.84 -53.19
C VAL A 142 -2.53 -3.90 -53.93
N LYS A 143 -1.43 -3.78 -53.18
CA LYS A 143 -0.05 -3.74 -53.70
C LYS A 143 0.91 -4.36 -52.70
N GLY A 144 2.00 -4.96 -53.21
CA GLY A 144 3.07 -5.50 -52.37
C GLY A 144 2.57 -6.63 -51.45
N GLU A 145 2.65 -6.42 -50.14
CA GLU A 145 2.20 -7.39 -49.12
C GLU A 145 0.68 -7.36 -48.85
N VAL A 146 -0.06 -6.40 -49.44
CA VAL A 146 -1.52 -6.33 -49.38
C VAL A 146 -2.10 -7.12 -50.56
N LYS A 147 -2.69 -8.29 -50.26
CA LYS A 147 -3.09 -9.32 -51.24
C LYS A 147 -4.46 -9.10 -51.85
N ASP A 148 -5.37 -8.46 -51.12
CA ASP A 148 -6.74 -8.21 -51.54
C ASP A 148 -7.34 -6.97 -50.87
N GLU A 149 -8.53 -6.55 -51.34
CA GLU A 149 -9.26 -5.39 -50.82
C GLU A 149 -9.65 -5.58 -49.35
N GLU A 150 -9.95 -6.82 -48.93
CA GLU A 150 -10.33 -7.14 -47.55
C GLU A 150 -9.17 -6.88 -46.58
N GLN A 151 -7.95 -7.30 -46.93
CA GLN A 151 -6.75 -7.04 -46.16
C GLN A 151 -6.47 -5.52 -46.05
N ALA A 152 -6.68 -4.77 -47.13
CA ALA A 152 -6.54 -3.32 -47.12
C ALA A 152 -7.54 -2.65 -46.16
N ILE A 153 -8.82 -3.06 -46.21
CA ILE A 153 -9.88 -2.54 -45.35
C ILE A 153 -9.63 -2.94 -43.89
N ASN A 154 -9.22 -4.18 -43.62
CA ASN A 154 -8.89 -4.64 -42.26
C ASN A 154 -7.71 -3.85 -41.68
N GLY A 155 -6.64 -3.62 -42.45
CA GLY A 155 -5.54 -2.78 -42.00
C GLY A 155 -5.95 -1.32 -41.77
N ALA A 156 -6.85 -0.78 -42.59
CA ALA A 156 -7.43 0.55 -42.36
C ALA A 156 -8.27 0.61 -41.08
N LYS A 157 -9.07 -0.44 -40.78
CA LYS A 157 -9.82 -0.57 -39.53
C LYS A 157 -8.90 -0.68 -38.31
N ASP A 158 -7.78 -1.39 -38.39
CA ASP A 158 -6.78 -1.46 -37.32
C ASP A 158 -6.21 -0.07 -36.98
N ILE A 159 -5.95 0.76 -37.99
CA ILE A 159 -5.51 2.16 -37.80
C ILE A 159 -6.61 3.00 -37.13
N ILE A 160 -7.85 2.90 -37.60
CA ILE A 160 -9.00 3.62 -37.01
C ILE A 160 -9.20 3.18 -35.55
N ALA A 161 -9.07 1.89 -35.27
CA ALA A 161 -9.23 1.37 -33.92
C ALA A 161 -8.19 1.96 -32.95
N GLU A 162 -6.95 2.12 -33.40
CA GLU A 162 -5.91 2.81 -32.62
C GLU A 162 -6.25 4.29 -32.40
N TRP A 163 -6.68 5.02 -33.45
CA TRP A 163 -7.10 6.43 -33.29
C TRP A 163 -8.24 6.60 -32.29
N VAL A 164 -9.24 5.73 -32.33
CA VAL A 164 -10.37 5.74 -31.40
C VAL A 164 -9.90 5.44 -29.97
N SER A 165 -8.98 4.48 -29.81
CA SER A 165 -8.45 4.11 -28.49
C SER A 165 -7.59 5.20 -27.84
N GLU A 166 -6.94 6.02 -28.65
CA GLU A 166 -6.03 7.07 -28.20
C GLU A 166 -6.70 8.46 -28.12
N ASP A 167 -7.91 8.59 -28.64
CA ASP A 167 -8.68 9.83 -28.55
C ASP A 167 -9.13 10.10 -27.11
N SER A 168 -8.71 11.25 -26.57
CA SER A 168 -9.04 11.68 -25.21
C SER A 168 -10.55 11.76 -24.93
N ARG A 169 -11.42 12.00 -25.92
CA ARG A 169 -12.88 12.03 -25.72
C ARG A 169 -13.42 10.63 -25.48
N SER A 170 -12.95 9.64 -26.23
CA SER A 170 -13.29 8.22 -26.01
C SER A 170 -12.88 7.75 -24.62
N ARG A 171 -11.62 8.00 -24.24
CA ARG A 171 -11.09 7.61 -22.93
C ARG A 171 -11.85 8.31 -21.79
N THR A 172 -12.05 9.63 -21.88
CA THR A 172 -12.82 10.41 -20.90
C THR A 172 -14.27 9.92 -20.77
N ARG A 173 -14.93 9.63 -21.90
CA ARG A 173 -16.30 9.09 -21.91
C ARG A 173 -16.36 7.75 -21.19
N LEU A 174 -15.43 6.84 -21.49
CA LEU A 174 -15.39 5.52 -20.90
C LEU A 174 -15.06 5.58 -19.40
N ARG A 175 -14.08 6.38 -18.97
CA ARG A 175 -13.79 6.61 -17.55
C ARG A 175 -15.02 7.12 -16.80
N ARG A 176 -15.73 8.10 -17.35
CA ARG A 176 -16.96 8.63 -16.73
C ARG A 176 -18.03 7.56 -16.57
N ASN A 177 -18.10 6.61 -17.50
CA ASN A 177 -19.00 5.46 -17.41
C ASN A 177 -18.55 4.54 -16.26
N PHE A 178 -17.29 4.08 -16.28
CA PHE A 178 -16.70 3.25 -15.21
C PHE A 178 -16.88 3.86 -13.81
N SER A 179 -16.58 5.15 -13.62
CA SER A 179 -16.73 5.82 -12.32
C SER A 179 -18.16 5.75 -11.75
N ARG A 180 -19.17 5.58 -12.62
CA ARG A 180 -20.59 5.58 -12.23
C ARG A 180 -21.14 4.18 -12.07
N THR A 181 -20.79 3.28 -12.98
CA THR A 181 -21.51 2.01 -13.18
C THR A 181 -20.60 0.78 -13.20
N ALA A 182 -19.29 0.93 -12.98
CA ALA A 182 -18.39 -0.22 -12.93
C ALA A 182 -18.82 -1.21 -11.84
N ILE A 183 -18.84 -2.49 -12.22
CA ILE A 183 -19.07 -3.64 -11.35
C ILE A 183 -17.74 -4.39 -11.23
N ILE A 184 -17.31 -4.64 -10.00
CA ILE A 184 -16.24 -5.60 -9.74
C ILE A 184 -16.88 -6.99 -9.64
N SER A 185 -16.31 -7.95 -10.34
CA SER A 185 -16.79 -9.34 -10.33
C SER A 185 -15.63 -10.29 -10.02
N SER A 186 -15.92 -11.34 -9.27
CA SER A 186 -14.99 -12.42 -8.97
C SER A 186 -15.60 -13.77 -9.37
N ARG A 187 -14.75 -14.61 -9.96
CA ARG A 187 -15.09 -15.97 -10.38
C ARG A 187 -13.98 -16.93 -9.98
N VAL A 188 -14.32 -18.13 -9.50
CA VAL A 188 -13.32 -19.19 -9.30
C VAL A 188 -12.72 -19.64 -10.63
N VAL A 189 -11.41 -19.87 -10.64
CA VAL A 189 -10.73 -20.51 -11.76
C VAL A 189 -11.18 -21.98 -11.82
N LYS A 190 -11.68 -22.41 -12.98
CA LYS A 190 -12.14 -23.78 -13.19
C LYS A 190 -11.08 -24.80 -12.74
N GLY A 191 -11.44 -25.70 -11.83
CA GLY A 191 -10.55 -26.72 -11.27
C GLY A 191 -9.82 -26.32 -9.99
N LYS A 192 -10.00 -25.09 -9.49
CA LYS A 192 -9.41 -24.58 -8.25
C LYS A 192 -10.41 -24.54 -7.08
N GLU A 193 -11.60 -25.11 -7.22
CA GLU A 193 -12.69 -24.99 -6.23
C GLU A 193 -12.33 -25.63 -4.87
N TRP A 194 -11.58 -26.74 -4.88
CA TRP A 194 -11.14 -27.40 -3.64
C TRP A 194 -9.99 -26.67 -2.96
N GLU A 195 -8.99 -26.24 -3.74
CA GLU A 195 -7.85 -25.45 -3.25
C GLU A 195 -8.30 -24.09 -2.71
N GLY A 196 -9.34 -23.52 -3.33
CA GLY A 196 -9.87 -22.20 -3.04
C GLY A 196 -10.92 -22.11 -1.95
N GLN A 197 -11.14 -23.14 -1.12
CA GLN A 197 -12.23 -23.13 -0.14
C GLN A 197 -12.21 -21.91 0.80
N LYS A 198 -11.03 -21.36 1.11
CA LYS A 198 -10.90 -20.11 1.89
C LYS A 198 -11.48 -18.85 1.19
N TYR A 199 -11.69 -18.92 -0.13
CA TYR A 199 -12.27 -17.86 -0.95
C TYR A 199 -13.69 -18.17 -1.44
N ARG A 200 -14.38 -19.14 -0.82
CA ARG A 200 -15.70 -19.60 -1.26
C ARG A 200 -16.71 -18.46 -1.45
N ASP A 201 -16.67 -17.46 -0.59
CA ASP A 201 -17.54 -16.27 -0.66
C ASP A 201 -17.33 -15.45 -1.94
N TRP A 202 -16.19 -15.63 -2.63
CA TRP A 202 -15.78 -14.90 -3.82
C TRP A 202 -15.85 -15.74 -5.12
N PHE A 203 -16.35 -16.98 -5.07
CA PHE A 203 -16.39 -17.88 -6.24
C PHE A 203 -17.37 -17.42 -7.33
N ASP A 204 -18.44 -16.75 -6.93
CA ASP A 204 -19.42 -16.11 -7.81
C ASP A 204 -19.93 -14.86 -7.11
N PHE A 205 -19.16 -13.78 -7.21
CA PHE A 205 -19.45 -12.52 -6.54
C PHE A 205 -19.46 -11.36 -7.53
N SER A 206 -20.36 -10.40 -7.34
CA SER A 206 -20.33 -9.13 -8.08
C SER A 206 -20.96 -8.02 -7.25
N GLU A 207 -20.37 -6.82 -7.29
CA GLU A 207 -20.94 -5.62 -6.66
C GLU A 207 -20.47 -4.33 -7.36
N PRO A 208 -21.17 -3.19 -7.17
CA PRO A 208 -20.69 -1.91 -7.69
C PRO A 208 -19.31 -1.55 -7.10
N LEU A 209 -18.32 -1.28 -7.97
CA LEU A 209 -16.94 -0.99 -7.58
C LEU A 209 -16.88 0.17 -6.57
N ARG A 210 -17.64 1.24 -6.82
CA ARG A 210 -17.71 2.43 -5.94
C ARG A 210 -18.21 2.16 -4.52
N ARG A 211 -18.82 0.99 -4.28
CA ARG A 211 -19.32 0.56 -2.97
C ARG A 211 -18.52 -0.61 -2.39
N CYS A 212 -17.54 -1.13 -3.13
CA CYS A 212 -16.71 -2.25 -2.70
C CYS A 212 -15.78 -1.80 -1.55
N PRO A 213 -15.93 -2.34 -0.34
CA PRO A 213 -15.05 -2.00 0.78
C PRO A 213 -13.63 -2.53 0.55
N ALA A 214 -12.63 -1.82 1.11
CA ALA A 214 -11.21 -2.17 0.96
C ALA A 214 -10.90 -3.65 1.28
N HIS A 215 -11.41 -4.17 2.40
CA HIS A 215 -11.16 -5.55 2.82
C HIS A 215 -11.68 -6.60 1.83
N ARG A 216 -12.81 -6.34 1.14
CA ARG A 216 -13.34 -7.27 0.12
C ARG A 216 -12.52 -7.23 -1.14
N LEU A 217 -12.15 -6.02 -1.57
CA LEU A 217 -11.27 -5.83 -2.72
C LEU A 217 -9.93 -6.54 -2.50
N LEU A 218 -9.30 -6.36 -1.34
CA LEU A 218 -8.05 -7.03 -0.99
C LEU A 218 -8.20 -8.55 -0.90
N ALA A 219 -9.31 -9.05 -0.37
CA ALA A 219 -9.58 -10.50 -0.33
C ALA A 219 -9.71 -11.10 -1.74
N MET A 220 -10.45 -10.44 -2.64
CA MET A 220 -10.59 -10.87 -4.03
C MET A 220 -9.26 -10.82 -4.77
N ARG A 221 -8.48 -9.73 -4.61
CA ARG A 221 -7.16 -9.58 -5.24
C ARG A 221 -6.14 -10.60 -4.73
N ARG A 222 -6.13 -10.90 -3.43
CA ARG A 222 -5.30 -12.00 -2.89
C ARG A 222 -5.64 -13.33 -3.57
N GLY A 223 -6.92 -13.65 -3.71
CA GLY A 223 -7.33 -14.88 -4.39
C GLY A 223 -6.96 -14.90 -5.88
N GLU A 224 -6.93 -13.74 -6.53
CA GLU A 224 -6.42 -13.59 -7.90
C GLU A 224 -4.90 -13.77 -7.99
N ASP A 225 -4.13 -13.15 -7.09
CA ASP A 225 -2.67 -13.26 -7.04
C ASP A 225 -2.22 -14.71 -6.74
N GLU A 226 -2.99 -15.45 -5.93
CA GLU A 226 -2.78 -16.88 -5.69
C GLU A 226 -3.28 -17.79 -6.85
N GLY A 227 -3.86 -17.21 -7.89
CA GLY A 227 -4.33 -17.94 -9.08
C GLY A 227 -5.61 -18.76 -8.87
N VAL A 228 -6.37 -18.48 -7.80
CA VAL A 228 -7.61 -19.17 -7.46
C VAL A 228 -8.84 -18.46 -8.03
N LEU A 229 -8.81 -17.13 -8.07
CA LEU A 229 -9.89 -16.29 -8.57
C LEU A 229 -9.49 -15.59 -9.86
N LYS A 230 -10.48 -15.16 -10.64
CA LYS A 230 -10.36 -14.17 -11.70
C LYS A 230 -11.19 -12.97 -11.30
N VAL A 231 -10.58 -11.78 -11.24
CA VAL A 231 -11.27 -10.55 -10.88
C VAL A 231 -11.31 -9.63 -12.08
N SER A 232 -12.50 -9.15 -12.43
CA SER A 232 -12.70 -8.19 -13.51
C SER A 232 -13.48 -6.97 -13.04
N ILE A 233 -13.25 -5.84 -13.70
CA ILE A 233 -13.98 -4.59 -13.50
C ILE A 233 -14.53 -4.16 -14.85
N THR A 234 -15.85 -4.21 -15.01
CA THR A 234 -16.51 -3.85 -16.27
C THR A 234 -17.63 -2.84 -16.04
N PRO A 235 -17.92 -1.96 -17.01
CA PRO A 235 -19.06 -1.07 -16.92
C PRO A 235 -20.36 -1.88 -17.05
N ALA A 236 -21.40 -1.52 -16.28
CA ALA A 236 -22.72 -2.17 -16.38
C ALA A 236 -23.56 -1.65 -17.57
N ASP A 237 -23.22 -0.49 -18.12
CA ASP A 237 -23.97 0.18 -19.18
C ASP A 237 -23.35 -0.08 -20.56
N ASP A 238 -24.11 0.22 -21.63
CA ASP A 238 -23.62 0.19 -23.02
C ASP A 238 -22.67 1.36 -23.32
N ALA A 239 -21.45 1.27 -22.77
CA ALA A 239 -20.40 2.25 -22.99
C ALA A 239 -19.88 2.24 -24.44
N GLU A 240 -19.99 1.10 -25.12
CA GLU A 240 -19.59 0.93 -26.51
C GLU A 240 -20.42 1.81 -27.44
N GLU A 241 -21.75 1.77 -27.31
CA GLU A 241 -22.65 2.59 -28.13
C GLU A 241 -22.37 4.09 -27.94
N GLN A 242 -22.06 4.52 -26.73
CA GLN A 242 -21.72 5.92 -26.45
C GLN A 242 -20.43 6.36 -27.15
N ILE A 243 -19.45 5.47 -27.29
CA ILE A 243 -18.21 5.73 -28.03
C ILE A 243 -18.49 5.70 -29.53
N ALA A 244 -19.28 4.74 -30.02
CA ALA A 244 -19.67 4.64 -31.43
C ALA A 244 -20.34 5.93 -31.94
N ARG A 245 -21.21 6.55 -31.14
CA ARG A 245 -21.86 7.84 -31.46
C ARG A 245 -20.89 9.01 -31.68
N LEU A 246 -19.64 8.92 -31.22
CA LEU A 246 -18.63 9.96 -31.49
C LEU A 246 -18.06 9.88 -32.91
N TYR A 247 -18.12 8.70 -33.53
CA TYR A 247 -17.39 8.41 -34.76
C TYR A 247 -18.28 8.00 -35.92
N VAL A 248 -19.36 7.26 -35.67
CA VAL A 248 -20.32 6.83 -36.71
C VAL A 248 -21.25 8.01 -37.03
N LYS A 249 -21.18 8.52 -38.26
CA LYS A 249 -21.83 9.79 -38.68
C LYS A 249 -22.85 9.62 -39.81
N SER A 250 -22.86 8.48 -40.48
CA SER A 250 -23.73 8.21 -41.63
C SER A 250 -24.21 6.76 -41.62
N ASN A 251 -24.98 6.38 -42.66
CA ASN A 251 -25.60 5.06 -42.82
C ASN A 251 -25.16 4.37 -44.13
N GLY A 252 -23.86 4.42 -44.45
CA GLY A 252 -23.29 3.80 -45.66
C GLY A 252 -22.11 2.85 -45.36
N GLU A 253 -21.54 2.25 -46.39
CA GLU A 253 -20.43 1.28 -46.29
C GLU A 253 -19.27 1.77 -45.39
N ALA A 254 -18.83 3.02 -45.57
CA ALA A 254 -17.78 3.61 -44.74
C ALA A 254 -18.14 3.65 -43.24
N SER A 255 -19.41 3.93 -42.91
CA SER A 255 -19.87 3.97 -41.52
C SER A 255 -19.93 2.58 -40.88
N GLU A 256 -20.21 1.53 -41.66
CA GLU A 256 -20.15 0.15 -41.18
C GLU A 256 -18.71 -0.26 -40.83
N TYR A 257 -17.74 0.11 -41.67
CA TYR A 257 -16.32 -0.11 -41.35
C TYR A 257 -15.85 0.69 -40.13
N VAL A 258 -16.31 1.94 -39.98
CA VAL A 258 -16.04 2.73 -38.76
C VAL A 258 -16.67 2.06 -37.54
N ALA A 259 -17.92 1.58 -37.62
CA ALA A 259 -18.58 0.89 -36.51
C ALA A 259 -17.83 -0.39 -36.10
N GLN A 260 -17.39 -1.19 -37.08
CA GLN A 260 -16.55 -2.37 -36.82
C GLN A 260 -15.20 -2.01 -36.18
N ALA A 261 -14.56 -0.94 -36.63
CA ALA A 261 -13.31 -0.47 -36.05
C ALA A 261 -13.50 0.05 -34.62
N VAL A 262 -14.60 0.75 -34.33
CA VAL A 262 -14.93 1.20 -32.97
C VAL A 262 -15.24 0.02 -32.05
N HIS A 263 -15.96 -0.99 -32.52
CA HIS A 263 -16.21 -2.23 -31.76
C HIS A 263 -14.90 -2.89 -31.32
N ASP A 264 -13.98 -3.07 -32.27
CA ASP A 264 -12.66 -3.63 -32.00
C ASP A 264 -11.83 -2.73 -31.08
N ALA A 265 -11.83 -1.41 -31.31
CA ALA A 265 -11.17 -0.44 -30.43
C ALA A 265 -11.68 -0.54 -28.99
N TYR A 266 -13.00 -0.61 -28.81
CA TYR A 266 -13.64 -0.71 -27.52
C TYR A 266 -13.22 -1.98 -26.80
N LYS A 267 -13.44 -3.15 -27.41
CA LYS A 267 -13.21 -4.44 -26.76
C LYS A 267 -11.73 -4.77 -26.55
N ARG A 268 -10.88 -4.48 -27.54
CA ARG A 268 -9.49 -4.94 -27.55
C ARG A 268 -8.54 -3.94 -26.90
N LEU A 269 -8.83 -2.64 -26.97
CA LEU A 269 -7.88 -1.60 -26.58
C LEU A 269 -8.40 -0.73 -25.40
N LEU A 270 -9.57 -0.12 -25.55
CA LEU A 270 -10.12 0.81 -24.56
C LEU A 270 -10.55 0.12 -23.28
N LEU A 271 -11.38 -0.93 -23.37
CA LEU A 271 -11.93 -1.61 -22.20
C LEU A 271 -10.83 -2.18 -21.31
N PRO A 272 -9.85 -2.96 -21.81
CA PRO A 272 -8.76 -3.47 -20.96
C PRO A 272 -7.87 -2.35 -20.42
N SER A 273 -7.63 -1.29 -21.20
CA SER A 273 -6.82 -0.15 -20.73
C SER A 273 -7.50 0.58 -19.57
N ILE A 274 -8.80 0.88 -19.67
CA ILE A 274 -9.53 1.60 -18.62
C ILE A 274 -9.83 0.67 -17.44
N GLU A 275 -10.11 -0.61 -17.66
CA GLU A 275 -10.22 -1.60 -16.58
C GLU A 275 -8.94 -1.65 -15.73
N ASN A 276 -7.77 -1.67 -16.36
CA ASN A 276 -6.49 -1.62 -15.64
C ASN A 276 -6.30 -0.32 -14.85
N GLU A 277 -6.72 0.82 -15.38
CA GLU A 277 -6.69 2.10 -14.65
C GLU A 277 -7.56 2.02 -13.38
N PHE A 278 -8.79 1.51 -13.49
CA PHE A 278 -9.70 1.37 -12.35
C PHE A 278 -9.26 0.27 -11.37
N ALA A 279 -8.65 -0.81 -11.86
CA ALA A 279 -8.06 -1.84 -11.01
C ALA A 279 -6.92 -1.29 -10.16
N ALA A 280 -6.00 -0.53 -10.77
CA ALA A 280 -4.91 0.13 -10.07
C ALA A 280 -5.41 1.17 -9.07
N GLU A 281 -6.36 2.03 -9.47
CA GLU A 281 -6.88 3.08 -8.59
C GLU A 281 -7.66 2.51 -7.41
N SER A 282 -8.56 1.55 -7.65
CA SER A 282 -9.32 0.92 -6.57
C SER A 282 -8.43 0.15 -5.59
N LYS A 283 -7.36 -0.48 -6.09
CA LYS A 283 -6.33 -1.11 -5.24
C LYS A 283 -5.58 -0.07 -4.40
N ARG A 284 -5.14 1.03 -5.00
CA ARG A 284 -4.44 2.12 -4.30
C ARG A 284 -5.29 2.71 -3.18
N VAL A 285 -6.58 2.92 -3.42
CA VAL A 285 -7.53 3.40 -2.41
C VAL A 285 -7.70 2.38 -1.28
N ALA A 286 -7.88 1.11 -1.62
CA ALA A 286 -8.01 0.04 -0.62
C ALA A 286 -6.74 -0.09 0.25
N ASP A 287 -5.56 0.04 -0.36
CA ASP A 287 -4.27 0.01 0.34
C ASP A 287 -4.14 1.17 1.31
N ALA A 288 -4.45 2.40 0.87
CA ALA A 288 -4.40 3.57 1.73
C ALA A 288 -5.36 3.45 2.94
N GLU A 289 -6.57 2.93 2.74
CA GLU A 289 -7.53 2.69 3.82
C GLU A 289 -7.02 1.63 4.82
N ALA A 290 -6.55 0.49 4.31
CA ALA A 290 -6.02 -0.58 5.15
C ALA A 290 -4.76 -0.13 5.93
N ILE A 291 -3.83 0.57 5.28
CA ILE A 291 -2.62 1.11 5.91
C ILE A 291 -2.98 2.16 6.97
N SER A 292 -4.01 2.97 6.76
CA SER A 292 -4.50 3.90 7.80
C SER A 292 -4.98 3.17 9.06
N ILE A 293 -5.63 2.01 8.90
CA ILE A 293 -6.03 1.15 10.04
C ILE A 293 -4.78 0.55 10.70
N PHE A 294 -3.83 0.04 9.92
CA PHE A 294 -2.60 -0.56 10.43
C PHE A 294 -1.74 0.43 11.22
N THR A 295 -1.55 1.64 10.71
CA THR A 295 -0.83 2.71 11.40
C THR A 295 -1.52 3.12 12.70
N ARG A 296 -2.86 3.18 12.72
CA ARG A 296 -3.62 3.43 13.96
C ARG A 296 -3.42 2.31 14.99
N ASN A 297 -3.46 1.05 14.55
CA ASN A 297 -3.26 -0.11 15.43
C ASN A 297 -1.83 -0.12 15.99
N LEU A 298 -0.83 0.15 15.15
CA LEU A 298 0.57 0.27 15.58
C LEU A 298 0.73 1.39 16.61
N ARG A 299 0.16 2.57 16.36
CA ARG A 299 0.21 3.70 17.30
C ARG A 299 -0.37 3.33 18.66
N GLN A 300 -1.52 2.64 18.69
CA GLN A 300 -2.11 2.19 19.95
C GLN A 300 -1.19 1.22 20.70
N LEU A 301 -0.55 0.30 19.96
CA LEU A 301 0.38 -0.65 20.55
C LEU A 301 1.61 0.06 21.14
N LEU A 302 2.24 0.95 20.37
CA LEU A 302 3.43 1.72 20.79
C LEU A 302 3.17 2.66 21.96
N LEU A 303 1.97 3.23 22.05
CA LEU A 303 1.58 4.16 23.12
C LEU A 303 0.78 3.48 24.24
N THR A 304 0.86 2.15 24.33
CA THR A 304 0.33 1.41 25.47
C THR A 304 1.01 1.91 26.75
N SER A 305 0.23 2.07 27.83
CA SER A 305 0.78 2.59 29.09
C SER A 305 1.85 1.65 29.65
N PRO A 306 3.07 2.15 29.94
CA PRO A 306 4.12 1.34 30.52
C PRO A 306 3.83 1.01 31.99
N LEU A 307 4.19 -0.20 32.44
CA LEU A 307 4.18 -0.54 33.86
C LEU A 307 5.24 0.26 34.64
N GLY A 308 6.32 0.63 33.96
CA GLY A 308 7.47 1.32 34.54
C GLY A 308 8.42 0.38 35.26
N ARG A 309 9.28 0.95 36.12
CA ARG A 309 10.37 0.26 36.81
C ARG A 309 9.85 -0.71 37.88
N LYS A 310 9.57 -1.94 37.47
CA LYS A 310 9.15 -3.04 38.34
C LYS A 310 9.85 -4.33 37.93
N ARG A 311 10.10 -5.22 38.90
CA ARG A 311 10.56 -6.59 38.61
C ARG A 311 9.42 -7.40 38.04
N VAL A 312 9.65 -8.02 36.88
CA VAL A 312 8.61 -8.71 36.10
C VAL A 312 9.00 -10.16 35.88
N LEU A 313 8.10 -11.09 36.18
CA LEU A 313 8.19 -12.46 35.69
C LEU A 313 7.38 -12.55 34.40
N ALA A 314 8.03 -12.91 33.29
CA ALA A 314 7.39 -13.04 32.00
C ALA A 314 7.31 -14.49 31.55
N ILE A 315 6.17 -14.85 30.97
CA ILE A 315 5.86 -16.20 30.54
C ILE A 315 5.50 -16.17 29.06
N ASP A 316 6.29 -16.87 28.24
CA ASP A 316 5.97 -17.23 26.86
C ASP A 316 5.25 -18.60 26.84
N PRO A 317 3.92 -18.63 26.66
CA PRO A 317 3.13 -19.84 26.82
C PRO A 317 3.39 -20.90 25.74
N GLY A 318 3.24 -22.17 26.10
CA GLY A 318 3.29 -23.26 25.14
C GLY A 318 2.76 -24.57 25.72
N PHE A 319 2.12 -25.37 24.86
CA PHE A 319 1.67 -26.72 25.22
C PHE A 319 2.84 -27.70 25.18
N ARG A 320 3.21 -28.17 23.98
CA ARG A 320 4.20 -29.24 23.79
C ARG A 320 5.62 -28.85 24.20
N THR A 321 6.00 -27.60 23.97
CA THR A 321 7.35 -27.09 24.24
C THR A 321 7.47 -26.45 25.63
N GLY A 322 6.45 -26.62 26.49
CA GLY A 322 6.36 -25.96 27.79
C GLY A 322 6.16 -24.44 27.70
N CYS A 323 6.01 -23.79 28.84
CA CYS A 323 6.00 -22.34 28.99
C CYS A 323 7.41 -21.87 29.38
N LYS A 324 7.96 -20.92 28.64
CA LYS A 324 9.28 -20.34 28.94
C LYS A 324 9.09 -19.20 29.91
N VAL A 325 9.80 -19.23 31.03
CA VAL A 325 9.67 -18.28 32.13
C VAL A 325 10.97 -17.52 32.28
N VAL A 326 10.89 -16.20 32.41
CA VAL A 326 12.04 -15.32 32.69
C VAL A 326 11.71 -14.37 33.82
N CYS A 327 12.69 -14.09 34.68
CA CYS A 327 12.61 -13.03 35.68
C CYS A 327 13.45 -11.84 35.22
N LEU A 328 12.86 -10.64 35.24
CA LEU A 328 13.48 -9.40 34.81
C LEU A 328 13.64 -8.42 35.97
N SER A 329 14.76 -7.70 35.99
CA SER A 329 15.00 -6.58 36.90
C SER A 329 14.07 -5.40 36.62
N GLU A 330 14.11 -4.37 37.47
CA GLU A 330 13.37 -3.11 37.28
C GLU A 330 13.81 -2.34 36.01
N GLN A 331 15.00 -2.65 35.49
CA GLN A 331 15.55 -2.11 34.25
C GLN A 331 15.26 -3.01 33.03
N GLY A 332 14.70 -4.21 33.24
CA GLY A 332 14.45 -5.18 32.19
C GLY A 332 15.63 -6.09 31.87
N ASP A 333 16.63 -6.20 32.75
CA ASP A 333 17.74 -7.14 32.61
C ASP A 333 17.30 -8.56 32.99
N LEU A 334 17.77 -9.56 32.25
CA LEU A 334 17.45 -10.96 32.53
C LEU A 334 18.19 -11.44 33.79
N LEU A 335 17.42 -11.83 34.82
CA LEU A 335 17.94 -12.34 36.10
C LEU A 335 18.01 -13.87 36.13
N GLU A 336 16.93 -14.53 35.70
CA GLU A 336 16.80 -15.99 35.72
C GLU A 336 15.85 -16.44 34.61
N HIS A 337 16.00 -17.69 34.12
CA HIS A 337 15.04 -18.31 33.22
C HIS A 337 14.84 -19.80 33.52
N SER A 338 13.65 -20.33 33.25
CA SER A 338 13.31 -21.76 33.31
C SER A 338 12.31 -22.13 32.20
N THR A 339 12.06 -23.42 32.04
CA THR A 339 10.96 -23.94 31.22
C THR A 339 10.08 -24.85 32.09
N ILE A 340 8.82 -24.46 32.25
CA ILE A 340 7.84 -25.19 33.05
C ILE A 340 6.79 -25.85 32.14
N TYR A 341 6.12 -26.89 32.62
CA TYR A 341 5.14 -27.65 31.84
C TYR A 341 3.76 -27.70 32.52
N PRO A 342 3.10 -26.55 32.76
CA PRO A 342 1.84 -26.49 33.52
C PRO A 342 0.66 -27.18 32.82
N HIS A 343 0.79 -27.46 31.52
CA HIS A 343 -0.27 -28.00 30.65
C HIS A 343 -0.04 -29.46 30.23
N ALA A 344 1.00 -30.12 30.75
CA ALA A 344 1.39 -31.45 30.31
C ALA A 344 0.76 -32.56 31.18
N THR A 345 1.11 -32.64 32.46
CA THR A 345 0.52 -33.58 33.44
C THR A 345 0.23 -32.89 34.77
N ASP A 346 -0.62 -33.49 35.61
CA ASP A 346 -0.91 -32.97 36.96
C ASP A 346 0.36 -32.85 37.82
N GLN A 347 1.30 -33.79 37.66
CA GLN A 347 2.58 -33.75 38.37
C GLN A 347 3.44 -32.57 37.91
N GLU A 348 3.58 -32.35 36.60
CA GLU A 348 4.32 -31.20 36.06
C GLU A 348 3.65 -29.87 36.41
N ARG A 349 2.32 -29.84 36.51
CA ARG A 349 1.57 -28.67 36.97
C ARG A 349 1.90 -28.32 38.42
N VAL A 350 2.13 -29.31 39.28
CA VAL A 350 2.57 -29.09 40.66
C VAL A 350 4.02 -28.59 40.70
N VAL A 351 4.93 -29.17 39.91
CA VAL A 351 6.33 -28.70 39.80
C VAL A 351 6.37 -27.24 39.32
N ALA A 352 5.62 -26.92 38.27
CA ALA A 352 5.49 -25.56 37.73
C ALA A 352 5.00 -24.56 38.78
N ARG A 353 4.10 -24.96 39.68
CA ARG A 353 3.63 -24.10 40.78
C ARG A 353 4.80 -23.74 41.70
N TYR A 354 5.52 -24.75 42.18
CA TYR A 354 6.63 -24.53 43.12
C TYR A 354 7.73 -23.66 42.51
N GLU A 355 8.10 -23.90 41.25
CA GLU A 355 9.09 -23.07 40.56
C GLU A 355 8.64 -21.60 40.44
N ILE A 356 7.37 -21.34 40.08
CA ILE A 356 6.85 -19.98 39.98
C ILE A 356 6.85 -19.29 41.36
N GLU A 357 6.36 -19.96 42.41
CA GLU A 357 6.33 -19.41 43.76
C GLU A 357 7.75 -19.07 44.27
N GLU A 358 8.71 -19.96 44.03
CA GLU A 358 10.11 -19.76 44.40
C GLU A 358 10.75 -18.58 43.65
N MET A 359 10.55 -18.50 42.32
CA MET A 359 11.07 -17.40 41.52
C MET A 359 10.46 -16.05 41.93
N VAL A 360 9.16 -16.04 42.23
CA VAL A 360 8.44 -14.86 42.68
C VAL A 360 8.99 -14.33 43.99
N GLU A 361 9.25 -15.22 44.96
CA GLU A 361 9.81 -14.85 46.26
C GLU A 361 11.28 -14.41 46.12
N ARG A 362 12.11 -15.22 45.44
CA ARG A 362 13.56 -15.00 45.30
C ARG A 362 13.89 -13.67 44.61
N HIS A 363 13.14 -13.32 43.57
CA HIS A 363 13.39 -12.11 42.77
C HIS A 363 12.46 -10.94 43.13
N GLU A 364 11.68 -11.06 44.20
CA GLU A 364 10.74 -10.02 44.65
C GLU A 364 9.85 -9.50 43.51
N ILE A 365 9.26 -10.44 42.75
CA ILE A 365 8.49 -10.11 41.55
C ILE A 365 7.26 -9.27 41.89
N GLN A 366 7.03 -8.19 41.14
CA GLN A 366 5.98 -7.22 41.40
C GLN A 366 4.84 -7.28 40.36
N ALA A 367 5.08 -7.90 39.21
CA ALA A 367 4.08 -8.13 38.18
C ALA A 367 4.43 -9.36 37.32
N ILE A 368 3.42 -9.98 36.72
CA ILE A 368 3.56 -11.10 35.80
C ILE A 368 3.06 -10.68 34.41
N ALA A 369 3.88 -10.92 33.38
CA ALA A 369 3.54 -10.75 31.98
C ALA A 369 3.29 -12.12 31.33
N ILE A 370 2.17 -12.30 30.63
CA ILE A 370 1.85 -13.55 29.93
C ILE A 370 1.58 -13.25 28.46
N GLY A 371 2.29 -13.93 27.57
CA GLY A 371 2.06 -13.86 26.12
C GLY A 371 0.63 -14.25 25.74
N ARG A 372 0.01 -13.54 24.80
CA ARG A 372 -1.40 -13.72 24.44
C ARG A 372 -1.65 -14.81 23.39
N GLY A 373 -0.62 -15.47 22.86
CA GLY A 373 -0.79 -16.46 21.80
C GLY A 373 -1.16 -17.84 22.31
N THR A 374 -0.51 -18.86 21.74
CA THR A 374 -0.90 -20.27 21.95
C THR A 374 -0.72 -20.66 23.42
N ALA A 375 -1.76 -21.22 24.05
CA ALA A 375 -1.81 -21.56 25.47
C ALA A 375 -1.86 -20.36 26.44
N GLY A 376 -1.98 -19.11 25.96
CA GLY A 376 -1.94 -17.92 26.82
C GLY A 376 -3.10 -17.82 27.82
N ARG A 377 -4.31 -18.26 27.44
CA ARG A 377 -5.47 -18.29 28.33
C ARG A 377 -5.28 -19.33 29.43
N GLU A 378 -4.88 -20.53 29.04
CA GLU A 378 -4.62 -21.66 29.93
C GLU A 378 -3.51 -21.33 30.92
N THR A 379 -2.43 -20.68 30.47
CA THR A 379 -1.35 -20.20 31.33
C THR A 379 -1.82 -19.13 32.30
N LYS A 380 -2.67 -18.19 31.87
CA LYS A 380 -3.27 -17.21 32.77
C LYS A 380 -4.12 -17.88 33.85
N ASP A 381 -4.97 -18.83 33.48
CA ASP A 381 -5.81 -19.56 34.42
C ASP A 381 -4.97 -20.35 35.42
N PHE A 382 -3.85 -20.93 34.98
CA PHE A 382 -2.87 -21.57 35.85
C PHE A 382 -2.26 -20.58 36.86
N ILE A 383 -1.75 -19.42 36.40
CA ILE A 383 -1.14 -18.41 37.27
C ILE A 383 -2.16 -17.82 38.26
N ASP A 384 -3.38 -17.51 37.81
CA ASP A 384 -4.44 -17.01 38.68
C ASP A 384 -4.81 -18.04 39.77
N SER A 385 -4.71 -19.35 39.46
CA SER A 385 -4.96 -20.41 40.44
C SER A 385 -3.94 -20.46 41.58
N LEU A 386 -2.76 -19.84 41.42
CA LEU A 386 -1.72 -19.78 42.45
C LEU A 386 -2.02 -18.73 43.53
N ARG A 387 -2.94 -17.78 43.27
CA ARG A 387 -3.35 -16.74 44.23
C ARG A 387 -2.18 -15.95 44.82
N LEU A 388 -1.20 -15.60 43.98
CA LEU A 388 -0.03 -14.81 44.38
C LEU A 388 -0.46 -13.42 44.88
N SER A 389 -0.29 -13.17 46.19
CA SER A 389 -0.80 -11.97 46.84
C SER A 389 -0.02 -10.72 46.42
N GLY A 390 -0.73 -9.66 46.01
CA GLY A 390 -0.12 -8.36 45.69
C GLY A 390 0.54 -8.25 44.31
N ILE A 391 0.48 -9.30 43.48
CA ILE A 391 1.11 -9.33 42.15
C ILE A 391 0.04 -9.19 41.07
N ALA A 392 0.21 -8.19 40.21
CA ALA A 392 -0.69 -7.98 39.07
C ALA A 392 -0.28 -8.88 37.89
N VAL A 393 -1.26 -9.55 37.29
CA VAL A 393 -1.06 -10.41 36.12
C VAL A 393 -1.60 -9.70 34.87
N HIS A 394 -0.76 -9.58 33.85
CA HIS A 394 -1.05 -8.86 32.61
C HIS A 394 -0.92 -9.75 31.39
N MET A 395 -1.92 -9.75 30.54
CA MET A 395 -1.81 -10.31 29.19
C MET A 395 -1.11 -9.31 28.27
N VAL A 396 -0.07 -9.75 27.58
CA VAL A 396 0.77 -8.92 26.72
C VAL A 396 0.70 -9.42 25.28
N ASN A 397 0.63 -8.50 24.32
CA ASN A 397 0.70 -8.87 22.91
C ASN A 397 2.11 -9.40 22.59
N GLU A 398 2.20 -10.60 22.02
CA GLU A 398 3.43 -11.25 21.59
C GLU A 398 3.72 -11.10 20.09
N ASP A 399 2.89 -10.37 19.33
CA ASP A 399 3.09 -10.14 17.91
C ASP A 399 4.49 -9.57 17.65
N GLY A 400 5.26 -10.25 16.78
CA GLY A 400 6.64 -9.89 16.50
C GLY A 400 7.68 -10.33 17.55
N ALA A 401 7.30 -10.95 18.67
CA ALA A 401 8.26 -11.45 19.67
C ALA A 401 9.15 -12.56 19.09
N SER A 402 8.59 -13.41 18.23
CA SER A 402 9.34 -14.42 17.46
C SER A 402 10.29 -13.80 16.42
N VAL A 403 9.91 -12.64 15.86
CA VAL A 403 10.76 -11.89 14.91
C VAL A 403 11.91 -11.25 15.67
N TYR A 404 11.64 -10.62 16.81
CA TYR A 404 12.67 -10.11 17.70
C TYR A 404 13.63 -11.22 18.11
N SER A 405 13.15 -12.35 18.63
CA SER A 405 14.01 -13.38 19.20
C SER A 405 14.97 -14.03 18.19
N ALA A 406 14.57 -14.05 16.92
CA ALA A 406 15.40 -14.51 15.81
C ALA A 406 16.28 -13.41 15.20
N SER A 407 16.10 -12.13 15.59
CA SER A 407 16.81 -10.97 15.02
C SER A 407 18.27 -10.90 15.43
N GLU A 408 19.05 -10.09 14.71
CA GLU A 408 20.43 -9.74 15.08
C GLU A 408 20.46 -8.95 16.41
N VAL A 409 19.53 -8.02 16.62
CA VAL A 409 19.41 -7.24 17.87
C VAL A 409 19.31 -8.17 19.09
N ALA A 410 18.44 -9.16 19.05
CA ALA A 410 18.29 -10.09 20.17
C ALA A 410 19.49 -11.02 20.35
N ARG A 411 20.23 -11.34 19.28
CA ARG A 411 21.48 -12.11 19.37
C ARG A 411 22.62 -11.28 19.95
N GLU A 412 22.65 -9.98 19.68
CA GLU A 412 23.60 -9.05 20.30
C GLU A 412 23.29 -8.86 21.80
N GLU A 413 22.01 -8.69 22.15
CA GLU A 413 21.58 -8.51 23.54
C GLU A 413 21.76 -9.80 24.38
N PHE A 414 21.51 -10.98 23.78
CA PHE A 414 21.56 -12.27 24.47
C PHE A 414 22.28 -13.36 23.64
N PRO A 415 23.61 -13.28 23.46
CA PRO A 415 24.35 -14.18 22.59
C PRO A 415 24.27 -15.65 22.99
N ASP A 416 24.20 -15.91 24.30
CA ASP A 416 24.25 -17.23 24.93
C ASP A 416 22.87 -17.82 25.25
N LYS A 417 21.77 -17.10 24.96
CA LYS A 417 20.40 -17.58 25.18
C LYS A 417 19.78 -18.12 23.90
N ASP A 418 18.95 -19.14 24.03
CA ASP A 418 18.20 -19.66 22.90
C ASP A 418 17.05 -18.72 22.50
N VAL A 419 16.46 -19.00 21.33
CA VAL A 419 15.41 -18.18 20.72
C VAL A 419 14.15 -18.06 21.59
N THR A 420 13.83 -19.07 22.40
CA THR A 420 12.60 -19.07 23.21
C THR A 420 12.74 -18.20 24.45
N VAL A 421 13.91 -18.22 25.10
CA VAL A 421 14.23 -17.31 26.22
C VAL A 421 14.20 -15.85 25.76
N ARG A 422 14.79 -15.53 24.60
CA ARG A 422 14.74 -14.18 24.02
C ARG A 422 13.31 -13.71 23.76
N GLY A 423 12.42 -14.61 23.30
CA GLY A 423 11.00 -14.31 23.11
C GLY A 423 10.31 -13.92 24.43
N ALA A 424 10.52 -14.72 25.48
CA ALA A 424 9.97 -14.45 26.81
C ALA A 424 10.50 -13.13 27.41
N VAL A 425 11.78 -12.80 27.20
CA VAL A 425 12.34 -11.49 27.59
C VAL A 425 11.58 -10.34 26.92
N SER A 426 11.30 -10.44 25.61
CA SER A 426 10.57 -9.41 24.89
C SER A 426 9.15 -9.21 25.45
N ILE A 427 8.45 -10.29 25.80
CA ILE A 427 7.13 -10.22 26.44
C ILE A 427 7.18 -9.42 27.75
N GLY A 428 8.18 -9.69 28.59
CA GLY A 428 8.36 -8.95 29.85
C GLY A 428 8.71 -7.49 29.65
N ARG A 429 9.65 -7.20 28.75
CA ARG A 429 10.07 -5.83 28.43
C ARG A 429 8.95 -4.99 27.81
N ARG A 430 8.06 -5.60 27.01
CA ARG A 430 6.84 -4.93 26.50
C ARG A 430 5.90 -4.50 27.60
N LEU A 431 5.80 -5.24 28.72
CA LEU A 431 5.00 -4.79 29.86
C LEU A 431 5.67 -3.61 30.57
N ILE A 432 6.99 -3.64 30.71
CA ILE A 432 7.79 -2.59 31.35
C ILE A 432 7.68 -1.28 30.56
N ASP A 433 8.04 -1.32 29.28
CA ASP A 433 8.00 -0.20 28.34
C ASP A 433 7.72 -0.70 26.90
N PRO A 434 6.45 -0.65 26.45
CA PRO A 434 6.07 -1.10 25.11
C PRO A 434 6.83 -0.38 23.99
N LEU A 435 7.03 0.94 24.11
CA LEU A 435 7.66 1.73 23.07
C LEU A 435 9.13 1.34 22.90
N ALA A 436 9.87 1.27 24.00
CA ALA A 436 11.30 0.96 23.98
C ALA A 436 11.59 -0.46 23.48
N GLU A 437 10.68 -1.40 23.68
CA GLU A 437 10.85 -2.78 23.23
C GLU A 437 10.37 -3.00 21.78
N LEU A 438 9.24 -2.41 21.37
CA LEU A 438 8.67 -2.62 20.04
C LEU A 438 9.47 -1.96 18.91
N VAL A 439 10.18 -0.85 19.20
CA VAL A 439 11.06 -0.18 18.21
C VAL A 439 12.24 -1.04 17.75
N LYS A 440 12.56 -2.12 18.48
CA LYS A 440 13.62 -3.06 18.12
C LYS A 440 13.21 -4.02 16.99
N ILE A 441 11.94 -4.01 16.62
CA ILE A 441 11.36 -4.87 15.59
C ILE A 441 11.09 -4.02 14.36
N ASP A 442 11.35 -4.58 13.17
CA ASP A 442 10.89 -3.97 11.92
C ASP A 442 9.36 -3.77 12.01
N PRO A 443 8.83 -2.52 11.93
CA PRO A 443 7.41 -2.24 12.14
C PRO A 443 6.50 -3.08 11.25
N LYS A 444 6.94 -3.44 10.04
CA LYS A 444 6.17 -4.29 9.11
C LYS A 444 6.03 -5.74 9.57
N SER A 445 6.81 -6.15 10.56
CA SER A 445 6.81 -7.50 11.12
C SER A 445 5.98 -7.59 12.42
N ILE A 446 5.48 -6.45 12.90
CA ILE A 446 4.47 -6.39 13.94
C ILE A 446 3.12 -6.65 13.26
N GLY A 447 2.34 -7.60 13.79
CA GLY A 447 1.01 -7.90 13.28
C GLY A 447 0.05 -6.74 13.58
N VAL A 448 -0.21 -5.89 12.58
CA VAL A 448 -1.02 -4.68 12.73
C VAL A 448 -2.37 -4.76 12.04
N GLY A 449 -2.63 -5.81 11.26
CA GLY A 449 -3.97 -6.13 10.80
C GLY A 449 -4.03 -7.23 9.74
N GLN A 450 -5.27 -7.61 9.40
CA GLN A 450 -5.53 -8.55 8.32
C GLN A 450 -5.15 -7.92 6.97
N TYR A 451 -4.59 -8.73 6.07
CA TYR A 451 -4.14 -8.32 4.73
C TYR A 451 -2.91 -7.41 4.66
N GLN A 452 -2.15 -7.32 5.75
CA GLN A 452 -0.91 -6.54 5.80
C GLN A 452 0.12 -6.93 4.72
N HIS A 453 0.12 -8.18 4.26
CA HIS A 453 1.02 -8.65 3.19
C HIS A 453 0.47 -8.41 1.77
N ASP A 454 -0.79 -8.00 1.63
CA ASP A 454 -1.46 -7.82 0.33
C ASP A 454 -1.56 -6.36 -0.09
N VAL A 455 -1.29 -5.42 0.83
CA VAL A 455 -1.20 -3.99 0.51
C VAL A 455 0.14 -3.65 -0.15
N ASP A 456 0.24 -2.49 -0.78
CA ASP A 456 1.53 -1.96 -1.26
C ASP A 456 2.55 -1.88 -0.11
N GLN A 457 3.60 -2.69 -0.21
CA GLN A 457 4.60 -2.85 0.85
C GLN A 457 5.49 -1.62 1.03
N THR A 458 5.63 -0.79 -0.01
CA THR A 458 6.40 0.46 0.07
C THR A 458 5.60 1.51 0.84
N MET A 459 4.32 1.67 0.51
CA MET A 459 3.40 2.53 1.24
C MET A 459 3.23 2.08 2.69
N LEU A 460 3.10 0.77 2.93
CA LEU A 460 3.00 0.20 4.28
C LEU A 460 4.21 0.57 5.11
N ARG A 461 5.41 0.26 4.62
CA ARG A 461 6.66 0.57 5.32
C ARG A 461 6.76 2.04 5.67
N LYS A 462 6.54 2.93 4.69
CA LYS A 462 6.55 4.38 4.90
C LYS A 462 5.58 4.80 6.00
N GLY A 463 4.33 4.30 5.97
CA GLY A 463 3.32 4.65 6.96
C GLY A 463 3.65 4.16 8.37
N LEU A 464 4.16 2.93 8.51
CA LEU A 464 4.55 2.36 9.80
C LEU A 464 5.79 3.06 10.38
N ASP A 465 6.82 3.30 9.56
CA ASP A 465 8.05 4.01 9.98
C ASP A 465 7.72 5.43 10.48
N GLN A 466 6.87 6.17 9.75
CA GLN A 466 6.38 7.49 10.16
C GLN A 466 5.59 7.43 11.48
N THR A 467 4.82 6.36 11.69
CA THR A 467 4.07 6.15 12.93
C THR A 467 5.02 5.95 14.11
N VAL A 468 6.08 5.15 13.93
CA VAL A 468 7.10 4.93 14.96
C VAL A 468 7.82 6.23 15.29
N GLU A 469 8.29 6.96 14.27
CA GLU A 469 8.95 8.26 14.44
C GLU A 469 8.04 9.23 15.21
N SER A 470 6.77 9.36 14.84
CA SER A 470 5.81 10.22 15.55
C SER A 470 5.65 9.79 17.02
N CYS A 471 5.53 8.49 17.30
CA CYS A 471 5.38 8.00 18.68
C CYS A 471 6.62 8.33 19.52
N VAL A 472 7.82 7.99 19.03
CA VAL A 472 9.09 8.23 19.73
C VAL A 472 9.30 9.72 20.01
N ASN A 473 9.09 10.59 19.02
CA ASN A 473 9.28 12.03 19.20
C ASN A 473 8.18 12.69 20.04
N SER A 474 6.99 12.09 20.12
CA SER A 474 5.91 12.57 20.99
C SER A 474 6.18 12.26 22.47
N VAL A 475 6.67 11.06 22.78
CA VAL A 475 7.03 10.63 24.15
C VAL A 475 8.35 11.27 24.59
N GLY A 476 9.30 11.39 23.67
CA GLY A 476 10.68 11.76 23.98
C GLY A 476 11.51 10.56 24.45
N VAL A 477 12.82 10.76 24.55
CA VAL A 477 13.77 9.70 24.93
C VAL A 477 14.73 10.22 26.00
N ASN A 478 15.12 9.35 26.92
CA ASN A 478 16.23 9.63 27.83
C ASN A 478 17.53 9.17 27.19
N LEU A 479 18.39 10.12 26.83
CA LEU A 479 19.65 9.88 26.13
C LEU A 479 20.56 8.86 26.84
N ASN A 480 20.57 8.85 28.17
CA ASN A 480 21.47 8.01 28.96
C ASN A 480 21.01 6.56 29.10
N THR A 481 19.78 6.24 28.68
CA THR A 481 19.20 4.90 28.84
C THR A 481 18.58 4.35 27.56
N ALA A 482 18.45 5.16 26.51
CA ALA A 482 17.84 4.75 25.26
C ALA A 482 18.76 3.80 24.48
N SER A 483 18.18 2.75 23.90
CA SER A 483 18.92 1.88 22.97
C SER A 483 19.20 2.60 21.65
N LYS A 484 20.16 2.08 20.88
CA LYS A 484 20.47 2.59 19.53
C LYS A 484 19.26 2.51 18.60
N GLU A 485 18.41 1.49 18.74
CA GLU A 485 17.18 1.33 17.96
C GLU A 485 16.19 2.46 18.26
N LEU A 486 15.94 2.75 19.55
CA LEU A 486 15.04 3.84 19.95
C LEU A 486 15.58 5.21 19.48
N LEU A 487 16.88 5.45 19.64
CA LEU A 487 17.53 6.69 19.20
C LEU A 487 17.46 6.89 17.68
N SER A 488 17.46 5.80 16.90
CA SER A 488 17.42 5.89 15.43
C SER A 488 16.13 6.54 14.89
N TYR A 489 15.04 6.46 15.66
CA TYR A 489 13.74 7.08 15.34
C TYR A 489 13.60 8.51 15.90
N VAL A 490 14.58 9.02 16.63
CA VAL A 490 14.57 10.42 17.05
C VAL A 490 14.86 11.30 15.84
N SER A 491 14.02 12.32 15.67
CA SER A 491 14.07 13.25 14.54
C SER A 491 15.49 13.81 14.34
N GLY A 492 16.11 13.47 13.21
CA GLY A 492 17.42 13.98 12.81
C GLY A 492 18.63 13.18 13.31
N ILE A 493 18.44 12.07 14.05
CA ILE A 493 19.54 11.21 14.50
C ILE A 493 19.84 10.13 13.45
N GLY A 494 18.86 9.28 13.14
CA GLY A 494 19.05 8.14 12.25
C GLY A 494 20.02 7.07 12.79
N PRO A 495 20.20 5.95 12.07
CA PRO A 495 20.89 4.77 12.62
C PRO A 495 22.38 5.00 12.92
N GLN A 496 23.08 5.77 12.09
CA GLN A 496 24.54 5.97 12.23
C GLN A 496 24.88 6.81 13.45
N LEU A 497 24.17 7.93 13.68
CA LEU A 497 24.42 8.78 14.84
C LEU A 497 23.93 8.10 16.12
N ALA A 498 22.81 7.37 16.07
CA ALA A 498 22.31 6.60 17.21
C ALA A 498 23.36 5.61 17.73
N ARG A 499 24.02 4.88 16.83
CA ARG A 499 25.12 3.99 17.21
C ARG A 499 26.27 4.73 17.87
N ARG A 500 26.72 5.87 17.31
CA ARG A 500 27.81 6.69 17.87
C ARG A 500 27.50 7.35 19.20
N ILE A 501 26.22 7.48 19.56
CA ILE A 501 25.81 8.01 20.86
C ILE A 501 25.93 6.92 21.95
N VAL A 502 25.69 5.67 21.57
CA VAL A 502 25.72 4.52 22.48
C VAL A 502 27.14 3.94 22.62
N ASP A 503 27.89 3.88 21.51
CA ASP A 503 29.33 3.55 21.47
C ASP A 503 30.16 4.66 22.17
#